data_AF-A0A7W8TAK7-F1
#
_entry.id   AF-A0A7W8TAK7-F1
#
_cell.length_a   1.000
_cell.length_b   1.000
_cell.length_c   1.000
_cell.angle_alpha   90.00
_cell.angle_beta   90.00
_cell.angle_gamma   90.00
#
_symmetry.space_group_name_H-M   'P 1'
#
loop_
_entity.id
_entity.type
_entity.pdbx_description
1 polymer ?
#
loop_
_entity_poly.entity_id
_entity_poly.type
_entity_poly.pdbx_seq_one_letter_code
_entity_poly.pdbx_strand_id
1 'polypeptide(L)'
;MPTFERLSSAAMSPVLATLDAAKAFIVSPFRRSIWKRTDNYLFSTCSAEDLEGVSRVYDVISAKLRIPFPSAAVCKELLAQIAALPDNPASLAPEELGKALEKYLRATKKMRGVGIPVAICMLAVEKQGAYAPMDDKDAAGLLRLEEISEEQAQSLTGYGVKAFVHAYVYSVLPAWQEQLKERTPDQADAFWGSQASS
;
A
#
# COMPACT_ATOMS: atom_id res chain seq x y z
N MET A 1 -12.53 -73.26 -26.49
CA MET A 1 -12.79 -72.33 -27.62
C MET A 1 -14.23 -71.86 -27.50
N PRO A 2 -14.58 -70.57 -27.62
CA PRO A 2 -13.87 -69.47 -28.29
C PRO A 2 -13.43 -68.32 -27.37
N THR A 3 -12.48 -67.56 -27.93
CA THR A 3 -11.95 -66.25 -27.58
C THR A 3 -13.00 -65.15 -27.75
N PHE A 4 -13.03 -64.17 -26.86
CA PHE A 4 -13.67 -62.88 -27.11
C PHE A 4 -12.78 -61.73 -26.64
N GLU A 5 -12.90 -60.63 -27.36
CA GLU A 5 -11.86 -59.68 -27.69
C GLU A 5 -11.59 -58.61 -26.61
N ARG A 6 -10.39 -58.03 -26.75
CA ARG A 6 -9.99 -56.76 -26.15
C ARG A 6 -10.93 -55.62 -26.55
N LEU A 7 -11.36 -54.85 -25.56
CA LEU A 7 -11.51 -53.38 -25.61
C LEU A 7 -11.08 -52.89 -24.21
N SER A 8 -9.86 -52.40 -23.98
CA SER A 8 -9.32 -51.10 -24.39
C SER A 8 -10.32 -49.95 -24.23
N SER A 9 -10.26 -49.30 -23.07
CA SER A 9 -10.46 -47.86 -22.84
C SER A 9 -11.07 -47.65 -21.45
N ALA A 10 -10.29 -47.89 -20.40
CA ALA A 10 -10.53 -47.20 -19.15
C ALA A 10 -10.07 -45.76 -19.39
N ALA A 11 -11.02 -44.90 -19.77
CA ALA A 11 -10.84 -43.46 -19.75
C ALA A 11 -10.53 -43.05 -18.30
N MET A 12 -9.24 -43.01 -17.97
CA MET A 12 -8.76 -42.31 -16.79
C MET A 12 -9.22 -40.86 -16.93
N SER A 13 -10.10 -40.47 -16.00
CA SER A 13 -10.60 -39.12 -15.89
C SER A 13 -9.45 -38.11 -15.96
N PRO A 14 -9.54 -37.04 -16.77
CA PRO A 14 -8.54 -35.97 -16.82
C PRO A 14 -8.47 -35.12 -15.54
N VAL A 15 -9.26 -35.48 -14.52
CA VAL A 15 -9.43 -34.75 -13.26
C VAL A 15 -8.28 -34.99 -12.28
N LEU A 16 -7.49 -36.06 -12.44
CA LEU A 16 -6.38 -36.35 -11.52
C LEU A 16 -5.01 -35.81 -12.00
N ALA A 17 -4.89 -35.41 -13.26
CA ALA A 17 -3.64 -34.82 -13.80
C ALA A 17 -3.55 -33.29 -13.57
N THR A 18 -4.60 -32.64 -13.07
CA THR A 18 -4.62 -31.21 -12.75
C THR A 18 -4.30 -30.91 -11.27
N LEU A 19 -4.19 -31.94 -10.42
CA LEU A 19 -3.89 -31.77 -8.99
C LEU A 19 -2.39 -31.67 -8.67
N ASP A 20 -1.50 -32.10 -9.58
CA ASP A 20 -0.04 -31.97 -9.39
C ASP A 20 0.55 -30.65 -9.95
N ALA A 21 -0.23 -29.87 -10.71
CA ALA A 21 0.10 -28.47 -11.05
C ALA A 21 -0.25 -27.50 -9.92
N ALA A 22 -0.91 -27.97 -8.85
CA ALA A 22 -1.21 -27.20 -7.64
C ALA A 22 -0.09 -27.31 -6.57
N LYS A 23 1.12 -27.73 -6.96
CA LYS A 23 2.29 -27.67 -6.09
C LYS A 23 2.84 -26.25 -6.04
N ALA A 24 2.44 -25.56 -4.98
CA ALA A 24 3.24 -24.58 -4.27
C ALA A 24 3.62 -23.31 -5.04
N PHE A 25 2.61 -22.53 -5.46
CA PHE A 25 2.71 -21.11 -5.16
C PHE A 25 2.51 -20.98 -3.66
N ILE A 26 3.61 -20.99 -2.91
CA ILE A 26 3.65 -20.34 -1.61
C ILE A 26 3.38 -18.88 -1.91
N VAL A 27 2.10 -18.51 -1.95
CA VAL A 27 1.67 -17.12 -2.03
C VAL A 27 2.20 -16.50 -0.76
N SER A 28 3.29 -15.75 -0.93
CA SER A 28 3.90 -14.97 0.13
C SER A 28 2.79 -14.25 0.92
N PRO A 29 2.78 -14.31 2.26
CA PRO A 29 1.70 -13.73 3.08
C PRO A 29 1.62 -12.20 2.98
N PHE A 30 2.50 -11.56 2.20
CA PHE A 30 2.55 -10.12 2.04
C PHE A 30 1.44 -9.63 1.10
N ARG A 31 0.61 -8.75 1.65
CA ARG A 31 -0.35 -7.88 0.95
C ARG A 31 0.33 -7.25 -0.29
N ARG A 32 -0.40 -7.11 -1.40
CA ARG A 32 0.09 -6.60 -2.70
C ARG A 32 0.93 -5.31 -2.51
N SER A 33 2.04 -5.19 -3.25
CA SER A 33 2.89 -3.97 -3.23
C SER A 33 2.07 -2.75 -3.68
N ILE A 34 2.17 -1.65 -2.94
CA ILE A 34 1.53 -0.36 -3.32
C ILE A 34 2.20 0.29 -4.54
N TRP A 35 3.36 -0.22 -4.96
CA TRP A 35 4.16 0.32 -6.06
C TRP A 35 3.89 -0.37 -7.40
N LYS A 36 3.21 -1.52 -7.40
CA LYS A 36 2.87 -2.25 -8.63
C LYS A 36 1.47 -1.86 -9.12
N ARG A 37 1.37 -1.38 -10.36
CA ARG A 37 0.09 -1.27 -11.08
C ARG A 37 -0.36 -2.66 -11.48
N THR A 38 -1.39 -3.19 -10.82
CA THR A 38 -1.77 -4.60 -11.01
C THR A 38 -3.15 -4.81 -11.58
N ASP A 39 -4.06 -3.84 -11.46
CA ASP A 39 -5.46 -4.07 -11.79
C ASP A 39 -6.00 -3.04 -12.82
N ASN A 40 -6.59 -3.55 -13.91
CA ASN A 40 -7.35 -2.76 -14.87
C ASN A 40 -8.79 -2.59 -14.36
N TYR A 41 -9.00 -1.64 -13.45
CA TYR A 41 -10.34 -1.35 -12.95
C TYR A 41 -11.21 -0.69 -14.04
N LEU A 42 -12.37 -1.27 -14.33
CA LEU A 42 -13.36 -0.71 -15.26
C LEU A 42 -14.38 0.12 -14.48
N PHE A 43 -14.25 1.44 -14.55
CA PHE A 43 -15.21 2.38 -13.97
C PHE A 43 -16.11 2.94 -15.07
N SER A 44 -17.39 2.55 -15.07
CA SER A 44 -18.38 3.03 -16.06
C SER A 44 -18.68 4.54 -16.00
N THR A 45 -18.15 5.24 -14.98
CA THR A 45 -18.43 6.65 -14.69
C THR A 45 -17.18 7.54 -14.59
N CYS A 46 -15.97 7.02 -14.85
CA CYS A 46 -14.76 7.84 -14.92
C CYS A 46 -14.41 8.22 -16.36
N SER A 47 -13.92 9.44 -16.54
CA SER A 47 -13.30 9.85 -17.80
C SER A 47 -11.97 9.10 -17.99
N ALA A 48 -11.48 9.03 -19.22
CA ALA A 48 -10.18 8.40 -19.51
C ALA A 48 -9.01 9.10 -18.78
N GLU A 49 -9.11 10.41 -18.56
CA GLU A 49 -8.12 11.22 -17.85
C GLU A 49 -8.09 10.94 -16.35
N ASP A 50 -9.26 10.66 -15.75
CA ASP A 50 -9.36 10.33 -14.31
C ASP A 50 -8.99 8.87 -14.00
N LEU A 51 -9.09 7.98 -15.00
CA LEU A 51 -9.01 6.53 -14.81
C LEU A 51 -7.68 6.10 -14.20
N GLU A 52 -6.58 6.73 -14.60
CA GLU A 52 -5.24 6.36 -14.14
C GLU A 52 -5.06 6.65 -12.65
N GLY A 53 -5.43 7.85 -12.19
CA GLY A 53 -5.35 8.25 -10.78
C GLY A 53 -6.30 7.43 -9.90
N VAL A 54 -7.54 7.18 -10.36
CA VAL A 54 -8.51 6.37 -9.61
C VAL A 54 -8.06 4.92 -9.49
N SER A 55 -7.45 4.35 -10.53
CA SER A 55 -6.91 2.98 -10.49
C SER A 55 -5.77 2.85 -9.48
N ARG A 56 -4.88 3.85 -9.39
CA ARG A 56 -3.81 3.87 -8.37
C ARG A 56 -4.38 3.91 -6.95
N VAL A 57 -5.43 4.69 -6.71
CA VAL A 57 -6.13 4.71 -5.40
C VAL A 57 -6.69 3.33 -5.06
N TYR A 58 -7.30 2.64 -6.03
CA TYR A 58 -7.84 1.31 -5.82
C TYR A 58 -6.76 0.25 -5.59
N ASP A 59 -5.62 0.32 -6.28
CA ASP A 59 -4.46 -0.55 -6.02
C ASP A 59 -3.99 -0.41 -4.56
N VAL A 60 -3.78 0.81 -4.06
CA VAL A 60 -3.38 1.06 -2.66
C VAL A 60 -4.44 0.59 -1.66
N ILE A 61 -5.72 0.82 -1.94
CA ILE A 61 -6.81 0.40 -1.05
C ILE A 61 -6.96 -1.12 -1.04
N SER A 62 -6.86 -1.79 -2.19
CA SER A 62 -6.88 -3.26 -2.26
C SER A 62 -5.70 -3.89 -1.51
N ALA A 63 -4.53 -3.22 -1.53
CA ALA A 63 -3.37 -3.63 -0.76
C ALA A 63 -3.55 -3.41 0.75
N LYS A 64 -4.23 -2.35 1.18
CA LYS A 64 -4.26 -1.93 2.59
C LYS A 64 -5.56 -2.29 3.33
N LEU A 65 -6.68 -2.52 2.64
CA LEU A 65 -8.01 -2.59 3.25
C LEU A 65 -8.86 -3.79 2.80
N ARG A 66 -9.70 -4.30 3.72
CA ARG A 66 -10.82 -5.24 3.47
C ARG A 66 -12.20 -4.55 3.55
N ILE A 67 -12.26 -3.25 3.29
CA ILE A 67 -13.50 -2.44 3.35
C ILE A 67 -13.98 -2.06 1.94
N PRO A 68 -15.28 -1.72 1.77
CA PRO A 68 -15.82 -1.29 0.50
C PRO A 68 -15.01 -0.14 -0.08
N PHE A 69 -14.65 -0.27 -1.36
CA PHE A 69 -13.87 0.73 -2.06
C PHE A 69 -14.56 2.12 -2.01
N PRO A 70 -13.79 3.21 -1.83
CA PRO A 70 -14.35 4.55 -1.92
C PRO A 70 -14.92 4.81 -3.32
N SER A 71 -15.94 5.65 -3.39
CA SER A 71 -16.50 6.08 -4.66
C SER A 71 -15.47 6.89 -5.46
N ALA A 72 -15.63 6.95 -6.78
CA ALA A 72 -14.76 7.76 -7.64
C ALA A 72 -14.70 9.24 -7.20
N ALA A 73 -15.81 9.79 -6.69
CA ALA A 73 -15.85 11.14 -6.14
C ALA A 73 -14.91 11.30 -4.92
N VAL A 74 -14.88 10.31 -4.03
CA VAL A 74 -13.96 10.30 -2.88
C VAL A 74 -12.50 10.16 -3.34
N CYS A 75 -12.22 9.34 -4.36
CA CYS A 75 -10.87 9.23 -4.92
C CYS A 75 -10.41 10.57 -5.50
N LYS A 76 -11.27 11.28 -6.23
CA LYS A 76 -10.96 12.62 -6.78
C LYS A 76 -10.70 13.63 -5.67
N GLU A 77 -11.50 13.61 -4.61
CA GLU A 77 -11.29 14.49 -3.45
C GLU A 77 -9.95 14.19 -2.76
N LEU A 78 -9.60 12.92 -2.57
CA LEU A 78 -8.31 12.51 -2.02
C LEU A 78 -7.14 13.01 -2.87
N LEU A 79 -7.21 12.82 -4.20
CA LEU A 79 -6.19 13.30 -5.13
C LEU A 79 -6.03 14.82 -5.08
N ALA A 80 -7.13 15.58 -4.98
CA ALA A 80 -7.08 17.03 -4.82
C ALA A 80 -6.39 17.45 -3.52
N GLN A 81 -6.63 16.72 -2.42
CA GLN A 81 -5.95 16.97 -1.15
C GLN A 81 -4.44 16.66 -1.23
N ILE A 82 -4.05 15.61 -1.96
CA ILE A 82 -2.64 15.26 -2.19
C ILE A 82 -1.94 16.31 -3.07
N ALA A 83 -2.61 16.82 -4.11
CA ALA A 83 -2.07 17.83 -5.00
C ALA A 83 -1.76 19.16 -4.27
N ALA A 84 -2.45 19.44 -3.16
CA ALA A 84 -2.20 20.62 -2.34
C ALA A 84 -0.94 20.53 -1.45
N LEU A 85 -0.32 19.34 -1.34
CA LEU A 85 0.95 19.13 -0.63
C LEU A 85 2.15 19.33 -1.58
N PRO A 86 3.31 19.78 -1.06
CA PRO A 86 4.48 19.96 -1.90
C PRO A 86 4.97 18.62 -2.46
N ASP A 87 5.54 18.64 -3.66
CA ASP A 87 6.07 17.43 -4.29
C ASP A 87 7.29 16.88 -3.54
N ASN A 88 8.15 17.76 -3.05
CA ASN A 88 9.27 17.41 -2.20
C ASN A 88 9.01 17.89 -0.75
N PRO A 89 8.89 17.00 0.26
CA PRO A 89 8.68 17.42 1.64
C PRO A 89 9.82 18.28 2.19
N ALA A 90 11.05 18.14 1.69
CA ALA A 90 12.19 18.96 2.10
C ALA A 90 12.14 20.41 1.58
N SER A 91 11.14 20.77 0.77
CA SER A 91 10.93 22.15 0.30
C SER A 91 10.30 23.07 1.35
N LEU A 92 9.78 22.51 2.46
CA LEU A 92 9.20 23.25 3.57
C LEU A 92 9.97 22.98 4.86
N ALA A 93 9.91 23.93 5.80
CA ALA A 93 10.36 23.68 7.15
C ALA A 93 9.50 22.57 7.82
N PRO A 94 10.05 21.73 8.70
CA PRO A 94 9.33 20.65 9.36
C PRO A 94 8.01 21.08 10.01
N GLU A 95 7.98 22.26 10.63
CA GLU A 95 6.79 22.80 11.30
C GLU A 95 5.69 23.18 10.30
N GLU A 96 6.06 23.70 9.13
CA GLU A 96 5.13 24.07 8.07
C GLU A 96 4.60 22.83 7.36
N LEU A 97 5.48 21.87 7.06
CA LEU A 97 5.10 20.57 6.53
C LEU A 97 4.16 19.84 7.48
N GLY A 98 4.45 19.86 8.79
CA GLY A 98 3.59 19.28 9.82
C GLY A 98 2.18 19.90 9.79
N LYS A 99 2.06 21.23 9.72
CA LYS A 99 0.75 21.89 9.60
C LYS A 99 0.01 21.48 8.31
N ALA A 100 0.72 21.36 7.20
CA ALA A 100 0.13 20.94 5.93
C ALA A 100 -0.37 19.49 5.97
N LEU A 101 0.43 18.56 6.53
CA LEU A 101 0.07 17.16 6.72
C LEU A 101 -1.07 16.98 7.72
N GLU A 102 -1.10 17.76 8.81
CA GLU A 102 -2.23 17.75 9.74
C GLU A 102 -3.53 18.16 9.04
N LYS A 103 -3.50 19.23 8.22
CA LYS A 103 -4.66 19.68 7.46
C LYS A 103 -5.12 18.60 6.47
N TYR A 104 -4.18 18.01 5.73
CA TYR A 104 -4.41 16.90 4.80
C TYR A 104 -5.10 15.72 5.50
N LEU A 105 -4.51 15.19 6.58
CA LEU A 105 -5.03 14.02 7.28
C LEU A 105 -6.38 14.27 7.97
N ARG A 106 -6.64 15.50 8.43
CA ARG A 106 -7.96 15.87 8.96
C ARG A 106 -9.03 15.93 7.88
N ALA A 107 -8.68 16.32 6.66
CA ALA A 107 -9.61 16.28 5.52
C ALA A 107 -9.91 14.84 5.11
N THR A 108 -8.88 13.99 4.98
CA THR A 108 -9.05 12.60 4.53
C THR A 108 -9.80 11.73 5.53
N LYS A 109 -9.68 11.96 6.86
CA LYS A 109 -10.48 11.21 7.86
C LYS A 109 -12.00 11.38 7.73
N LYS A 110 -12.48 12.40 7.01
CA LYS A 110 -13.91 12.59 6.73
C LYS A 110 -14.39 11.72 5.55
N MET A 111 -13.46 11.16 4.78
CA MET A 111 -13.74 10.35 3.60
C MET A 111 -13.95 8.89 4.02
N ARG A 112 -15.11 8.33 3.69
CA ARG A 112 -15.43 6.92 4.01
C ARG A 112 -14.41 5.99 3.34
N GLY A 113 -13.75 5.17 4.14
CA GLY A 113 -12.77 4.20 3.65
C GLY A 113 -11.32 4.74 3.57
N VAL A 114 -11.06 5.99 3.94
CA VAL A 114 -9.71 6.57 3.92
C VAL A 114 -9.22 6.83 5.35
N GLY A 115 -8.50 5.86 5.91
CA GLY A 115 -7.77 6.04 7.17
C GLY A 115 -6.41 6.72 6.96
N ILE A 116 -5.72 7.05 8.06
CA ILE A 116 -4.36 7.63 8.01
C ILE A 116 -3.39 6.75 7.18
N PRO A 117 -3.32 5.41 7.37
CA PRO A 117 -2.41 4.58 6.58
C PRO A 117 -2.69 4.64 5.07
N VAL A 118 -3.97 4.64 4.69
CA VAL A 118 -4.39 4.75 3.29
C VAL A 118 -3.99 6.11 2.72
N ALA A 119 -4.26 7.19 3.44
CA ALA A 119 -3.94 8.53 3.01
C ALA A 119 -2.42 8.73 2.83
N ILE A 120 -1.60 8.19 3.72
CA ILE A 120 -0.14 8.32 3.66
C ILE A 120 0.46 7.41 2.58
N CYS A 121 0.01 6.16 2.46
CA CYS A 121 0.46 5.30 1.36
C CYS A 121 0.05 5.87 -0.01
N MET A 122 -1.15 6.48 -0.12
CA MET A 122 -1.56 7.14 -1.36
C MET A 122 -0.69 8.37 -1.66
N LEU A 123 -0.38 9.17 -0.63
CA LEU A 123 0.54 10.30 -0.75
C LEU A 123 1.91 9.84 -1.24
N ALA A 124 2.46 8.77 -0.67
CA ALA A 124 3.73 8.19 -1.09
C ALA A 124 3.71 7.76 -2.57
N VAL A 125 2.65 7.10 -3.03
CA VAL A 125 2.51 6.68 -4.44
C VAL A 125 2.38 7.88 -5.39
N GLU A 126 1.47 8.81 -5.13
CA GLU A 126 1.25 9.96 -6.03
C GLU A 126 2.46 10.90 -6.08
N LYS A 127 3.22 11.01 -4.98
CA LYS A 127 4.46 11.79 -4.92
C LYS A 127 5.70 10.96 -5.22
N GLN A 128 5.54 9.82 -5.89
CA GLN A 128 6.63 8.99 -6.44
C GLN A 128 7.70 8.59 -5.40
N GLY A 129 7.27 8.35 -4.16
CA GLY A 129 8.15 7.97 -3.06
C GLY A 129 8.88 9.12 -2.38
N ALA A 130 8.59 10.39 -2.73
CA ALA A 130 9.14 11.53 -1.98
C ALA A 130 8.69 11.52 -0.51
N TYR A 131 7.52 10.94 -0.24
CA TYR A 131 6.99 10.68 1.10
C TYR A 131 7.12 9.19 1.40
N ALA A 132 7.38 8.86 2.67
CA ALA A 132 7.44 7.49 3.14
C ALA A 132 6.03 6.86 3.20
N PRO A 133 5.80 5.65 2.70
CA PRO A 133 4.60 4.90 3.08
C PRO A 133 4.60 4.65 4.59
N MET A 134 3.42 4.49 5.18
CA MET A 134 3.31 4.20 6.61
C MET A 134 2.05 3.40 6.93
N ASP A 135 2.23 2.20 7.45
CA ASP A 135 1.24 1.39 8.14
C ASP A 135 1.83 0.67 9.37
N ASP A 136 1.06 -0.21 10.00
CA ASP A 136 1.49 -0.96 11.18
C ASP A 136 2.74 -1.82 10.94
N LYS A 137 2.92 -2.33 9.72
CA LYS A 137 4.07 -3.13 9.33
C LYS A 137 5.31 -2.25 9.20
N ASP A 138 5.16 -1.09 8.58
CA ASP A 138 6.26 -0.12 8.41
C ASP A 138 6.72 0.41 9.77
N ALA A 139 5.78 0.75 10.66
CA ALA A 139 6.07 1.17 12.03
C ALA A 139 6.78 0.08 12.84
N ALA A 140 6.35 -1.18 12.73
CA ALA A 140 7.03 -2.30 13.39
C ALA A 140 8.45 -2.52 12.84
N GLY A 141 8.64 -2.36 11.53
CA GLY A 141 9.95 -2.45 10.88
C GLY A 141 10.92 -1.37 11.37
N LEU A 142 10.45 -0.12 11.42
CA LEU A 142 11.23 1.01 11.93
C LEU A 142 11.59 0.87 13.40
N LEU A 143 10.66 0.40 14.23
CA LEU A 143 10.92 0.15 15.65
C LEU A 143 12.03 -0.89 15.83
N ARG A 144 12.01 -1.97 15.03
CA ARG A 144 13.04 -3.00 15.09
C ARG A 144 14.41 -2.53 14.60
N LEU A 145 14.42 -1.64 13.62
CA LEU A 145 15.65 -0.99 13.14
C LEU A 145 16.19 0.07 14.11
N GLU A 146 15.51 0.31 15.24
CA GLU A 146 15.85 1.35 16.22
C GLU A 146 15.83 2.78 15.65
N GLU A 147 15.14 2.98 14.52
CA GLU A 147 14.97 4.30 13.86
C GLU A 147 13.90 5.15 14.58
N ILE A 148 13.01 4.49 15.32
CA ILE A 148 11.97 5.11 16.15
C ILE A 148 11.87 4.40 17.51
N SER A 149 11.45 5.13 18.52
CA SER A 149 11.09 4.62 19.85
C SER A 149 9.70 3.96 19.86
N GLU A 150 9.40 3.23 20.93
CA GLU A 150 8.09 2.61 21.15
C GLU A 150 6.95 3.64 21.22
N GLU A 151 7.19 4.80 21.85
CA GLU A 151 6.21 5.90 21.91
C GLU A 151 5.89 6.46 20.51
N GLN A 152 6.91 6.55 19.65
CA GLN A 152 6.73 6.97 18.26
C GLN A 152 5.99 5.92 17.45
N ALA A 153 6.30 4.62 17.62
CA ALA A 153 5.57 3.53 16.98
C ALA A 153 4.08 3.54 17.39
N GLN A 154 3.78 3.78 18.66
CA GLN A 154 2.40 3.96 19.15
C GLN A 154 1.73 5.19 18.52
N SER A 155 2.47 6.29 18.34
CA SER A 155 1.97 7.50 17.68
C SER A 155 1.67 7.29 16.19
N LEU A 156 2.45 6.45 15.51
CA LEU A 156 2.29 6.15 14.07
C LEU A 156 1.15 5.16 13.79
N THR A 157 0.86 4.26 14.74
CA THR A 157 -0.22 3.26 14.63
C THR A 157 -1.53 3.71 15.30
N GLY A 158 -1.47 4.76 16.12
CA GLY A 158 -2.61 5.36 16.78
C GLY A 158 -3.51 6.19 15.86
N TYR A 159 -4.67 6.61 16.39
CA TYR A 159 -5.67 7.39 15.63
C TYR A 159 -5.46 8.90 15.68
N GLY A 160 -4.47 9.38 16.45
CA GLY A 160 -4.23 10.79 16.73
C GLY A 160 -3.42 11.49 15.63
N VAL A 161 -4.07 12.35 14.84
CA VAL A 161 -3.42 13.04 13.69
C VAL A 161 -2.18 13.83 14.10
N LYS A 162 -2.24 14.59 15.20
CA LYS A 162 -1.11 15.44 15.63
C LYS A 162 0.10 14.62 16.06
N ALA A 163 -0.11 13.57 16.85
CA ALA A 163 0.95 12.68 17.30
C ALA A 163 1.57 11.91 16.11
N PHE A 164 0.72 11.40 15.21
CA PHE A 164 1.15 10.77 13.97
C PHE A 164 2.04 11.70 13.16
N VAL A 165 1.58 12.92 12.86
CA VAL A 165 2.32 13.87 12.01
C VAL A 165 3.65 14.25 12.64
N HIS A 166 3.69 14.46 13.95
CA HIS A 166 4.93 14.76 14.65
C HIS A 166 5.96 13.62 14.49
N ALA A 167 5.59 12.37 14.81
CA ALA A 167 6.49 11.22 14.64
C ALA A 167 6.89 11.01 13.17
N TYR A 168 5.94 11.21 12.26
CA TYR A 168 6.16 11.03 10.82
C TYR A 168 7.15 12.06 10.26
N VAL A 169 6.98 13.34 10.57
CA VAL A 169 7.86 14.41 10.06
C VAL A 169 9.24 14.37 10.68
N TYR A 170 9.35 14.16 11.99
CA TYR A 170 10.62 14.31 12.70
C TYR A 170 11.44 13.01 12.77
N SER A 171 10.87 11.86 12.41
CA SER A 171 11.59 10.57 12.52
C SER A 171 11.46 9.73 11.26
N VAL A 172 10.23 9.52 10.77
CA VAL A 172 10.02 8.67 9.59
C VAL A 172 10.59 9.29 8.33
N LEU A 173 10.27 10.55 8.03
CA LEU A 173 10.75 11.19 6.79
C LEU A 173 12.29 11.28 6.74
N PRO A 174 13.01 11.69 7.80
CA PRO A 174 14.47 11.62 7.81
C PRO A 174 15.01 10.21 7.55
N ALA A 175 14.51 9.20 8.28
CA ALA A 175 14.94 7.81 8.08
C ALA A 175 14.66 7.33 6.64
N TRP A 176 13.52 7.71 6.07
CA TRP A 176 13.17 7.41 4.69
C TRP A 176 14.14 8.02 3.68
N GLN A 177 14.49 9.30 3.84
CA GLN A 177 15.43 9.97 2.95
C GLN A 177 16.83 9.33 3.01
N GLU A 178 17.25 8.83 4.17
CA GLU A 178 18.49 8.05 4.29
C GLU A 178 18.41 6.74 3.49
N GLN A 179 17.29 6.00 3.57
CA GLN A 179 17.11 4.78 2.78
C GLN A 179 17.15 5.05 1.27
N LEU A 180 16.56 6.16 0.82
CA LEU A 180 16.50 6.53 -0.59
C LEU A 180 17.85 6.91 -1.21
N LYS A 181 18.90 7.13 -0.40
CA LYS A 181 20.27 7.32 -0.93
C LYS A 181 20.82 6.07 -1.59
N GLU A 182 20.34 4.89 -1.18
CA GLU A 182 20.86 3.59 -1.60
C GLU A 182 19.81 2.71 -2.28
N ARG A 183 18.53 3.05 -2.13
CA ARG A 183 17.40 2.20 -2.53
C ARG A 183 16.38 3.01 -3.33
N THR A 184 15.68 2.33 -4.24
CA THR A 184 14.45 2.88 -4.81
C THR A 184 13.33 2.87 -3.75
N PRO A 185 12.23 3.64 -3.93
CA PRO A 185 11.10 3.61 -2.99
C PRO A 185 10.53 2.21 -2.72
N ASP A 186 10.33 1.38 -3.76
CA ASP A 186 9.84 0.00 -3.59
C ASP A 186 10.83 -0.88 -2.81
N GLN A 187 12.14 -0.68 -3.01
CA GLN A 187 13.18 -1.40 -2.26
C GLN A 187 13.26 -0.96 -0.80
N ALA A 188 13.11 0.34 -0.53
CA ALA A 188 13.12 0.88 0.82
C ALA A 188 11.87 0.43 1.63
N ASP A 189 10.69 0.48 1.00
CA ASP A 189 9.44 -0.05 1.59
C ASP A 189 9.54 -1.56 1.87
N ALA A 190 10.00 -2.34 0.90
CA ALA A 190 10.21 -3.78 1.09
C ALA A 190 11.24 -4.07 2.20
N PHE A 191 12.30 -3.27 2.30
CA PHE A 191 13.30 -3.39 3.36
C PHE A 191 12.67 -3.17 4.73
N TRP A 192 12.01 -2.03 4.97
CA TRP A 192 11.30 -1.76 6.23
C TRP A 192 10.31 -2.87 6.57
N GLY A 193 9.47 -3.25 5.62
CA GLY A 193 8.50 -4.31 5.82
C GLY A 193 9.13 -5.68 6.15
N SER A 194 10.32 -5.99 5.64
CA SER A 194 10.98 -7.27 5.93
C SER A 194 11.46 -7.38 7.38
N GLN A 195 11.78 -6.25 8.02
CA GLN A 195 12.24 -6.22 9.41
C GLN A 195 11.11 -6.57 10.38
N ALA A 196 9.87 -6.21 10.06
CA ALA A 196 8.71 -6.46 10.92
C ALA A 196 8.40 -7.95 11.15
N SER A 197 8.88 -8.86 10.30
CA SER A 197 8.53 -10.30 10.31
C SER A 197 9.64 -11.23 10.82
N SER A 198 10.80 -10.68 11.18
CA SER A 198 11.94 -11.44 11.73
C SER A 198 11.82 -11.63 13.23
#